data_AF-A0A9P6TGS5-F1
#
_entry.id   AF-A0A9P6TGS5-F1
#
_cell.length_a   1.000
_cell.length_b   1.000
_cell.length_c   1.000
_cell.angle_alpha   90.00
_cell.angle_beta   90.00
_cell.angle_gamma   90.00
#
_symmetry.space_group_name_H-M   'P 1'
#
loop_
_entity.id
_entity.type
_entity.pdbx_description
1 polymer ?
#
loop_
_entity_poly.entity_id
_entity_poly.type
_entity_poly.pdbx_seq_one_letter_code
_entity_poly.pdbx_strand_id
1 'polypeptide(L)'
;MTSLLSRLSAFVRPSRSLNLSLISSNAHFLRTPLAIRPTLNQPTTIRTMKVRSSVRRICDGCSVVKRKGRVYVICSKDPRHKQRQG
;
A
#
# COMPACT_ATOMS: atom_id res chain seq x y z
N MET A 1 13.31 31.25 50.52
CA MET A 1 14.53 31.29 49.72
C MET A 1 14.18 30.92 48.30
N THR A 2 14.17 31.95 47.43
CA THR A 2 14.32 31.96 45.96
C THR A 2 13.41 31.02 45.14
N SER A 3 12.30 31.44 44.51
CA SER A 3 12.05 32.45 43.46
C SER A 3 11.71 31.77 42.12
N LEU A 4 10.49 32.05 41.64
CA LEU A 4 10.11 32.06 40.22
C LEU A 4 11.30 32.53 39.35
N LEU A 5 11.52 31.90 38.19
CA LEU A 5 11.97 32.59 36.97
C LEU A 5 11.83 31.68 35.75
N SER A 6 10.84 32.05 34.94
CA SER A 6 10.72 31.88 33.50
C SER A 6 12.04 31.88 32.73
N ARG A 7 12.22 30.94 31.81
CA ARG A 7 13.13 31.09 30.67
C ARG A 7 12.44 30.64 29.39
N LEU A 8 11.69 31.57 28.79
CA LEU A 8 11.52 31.59 27.33
C LEU A 8 12.90 31.85 26.72
N SER A 9 13.43 30.90 25.96
CA SER A 9 14.50 31.18 25.00
C SER A 9 13.93 30.97 23.61
N ALA A 10 13.48 32.08 23.02
CA ALA A 10 13.17 32.21 21.61
C ALA A 10 14.45 31.99 20.80
N PHE A 11 14.61 30.81 20.21
CA PHE A 11 15.63 30.59 19.19
C PHE A 11 15.08 31.02 17.83
N VAL A 12 15.49 32.23 17.49
CA VAL A 12 15.41 32.91 16.21
C VAL A 12 15.70 31.95 15.05
N ARG A 13 14.78 31.88 14.09
CA ARG A 13 15.00 31.24 12.79
C ARG A 13 15.88 32.17 11.94
N PRO A 14 17.06 31.76 11.46
CA PRO A 14 17.81 32.57 10.51
C PRO A 14 17.18 32.44 9.12
N SER A 15 16.69 33.57 8.61
CA SER A 15 16.44 33.80 7.19
C SER A 15 17.74 33.59 6.43
N ARG A 16 17.77 32.62 5.50
CA ARG A 16 18.85 32.57 4.50
C ARG A 16 18.24 32.61 3.11
N SER A 17 18.64 33.68 2.44
CA SER A 17 18.35 34.17 1.12
C SER A 17 18.47 33.13 0.02
N LEU A 18 17.57 33.25 -0.95
CA LEU A 18 17.58 32.63 -2.26
C LEU A 18 18.96 32.72 -2.92
N ASN A 19 19.38 31.64 -3.56
CA ASN A 19 20.31 31.69 -4.69
C ASN A 19 19.79 30.76 -5.79
N LEU A 20 19.36 31.41 -6.86
CA LEU A 20 18.92 30.81 -8.11
C LEU A 20 20.15 30.71 -9.02
N SER A 21 20.80 29.54 -9.09
CA SER A 21 21.84 29.28 -10.09
C SER A 21 21.22 28.51 -11.26
N LEU A 22 20.93 29.26 -12.32
CA LEU A 22 20.62 28.77 -13.64
C LEU A 22 21.87 28.18 -14.31
N ILE A 23 21.61 27.18 -15.19
CA ILE A 23 22.45 26.73 -16.33
C ILE A 23 23.60 25.75 -15.99
N SER A 24 23.49 24.52 -16.46
CA SER A 24 24.30 24.09 -17.61
C SER A 24 23.81 22.74 -18.14
N SER A 25 23.46 22.74 -19.42
CA SER A 25 23.17 21.59 -20.27
C SER A 25 24.24 20.51 -20.11
N ASN A 26 23.84 19.23 -20.06
CA ASN A 26 24.62 18.16 -20.70
C ASN A 26 23.70 16.95 -20.91
N ALA A 27 23.24 16.82 -22.15
CA ALA A 27 22.55 15.65 -22.65
C ALA A 27 23.55 14.49 -22.76
N HIS A 28 23.38 13.49 -21.90
CA HIS A 28 23.82 12.13 -22.17
C HIS A 28 22.64 11.19 -21.96
N PHE A 29 21.73 11.24 -22.95
CA PHE A 29 21.00 10.06 -23.36
C PHE A 29 22.01 8.97 -23.66
N LEU A 30 22.16 7.98 -22.78
CA LEU A 30 22.59 6.63 -23.07
C LEU A 30 22.59 5.80 -21.78
N ARG A 31 21.80 4.72 -21.83
CA ARG A 31 21.91 3.47 -21.04
C ARG A 31 21.21 3.43 -19.68
N THR A 32 20.01 2.84 -19.70
CA THR A 32 19.82 1.47 -19.17
C THR A 32 18.46 0.91 -19.64
N PRO A 33 18.41 -0.13 -20.50
CA PRO A 33 17.17 -0.87 -20.72
C PRO A 33 17.02 -1.86 -19.56
N LEU A 34 16.48 -1.40 -18.44
CA LEU A 34 16.15 -2.29 -17.33
C LEU A 34 14.73 -2.85 -17.51
N ALA A 35 14.72 -4.02 -18.17
CA ALA A 35 13.80 -5.12 -17.93
C ALA A 35 12.29 -4.84 -18.12
N ILE A 36 11.80 -5.10 -19.34
CA ILE A 36 10.45 -5.67 -19.49
C ILE A 36 10.50 -7.03 -18.78
N ARG A 37 10.05 -7.07 -17.53
CA ARG A 37 9.87 -8.31 -16.78
C ARG A 37 8.89 -9.16 -17.59
N PRO A 38 9.23 -10.42 -17.97
CA PRO A 38 8.20 -11.32 -18.46
C PRO A 38 7.15 -11.41 -17.35
N THR A 39 5.91 -11.03 -17.66
CA THR A 39 4.79 -11.34 -16.79
C THR A 39 4.78 -12.85 -16.67
N LEU A 40 5.32 -13.34 -15.56
CA LEU A 40 5.11 -14.71 -15.12
C LEU A 40 3.61 -14.85 -14.95
N ASN A 41 2.96 -15.31 -16.03
CA ASN A 41 1.72 -16.05 -16.01
C ASN A 41 1.99 -17.30 -15.19
N GLN A 42 2.04 -17.11 -13.88
CA GLN A 42 1.98 -18.17 -12.91
C GLN A 42 0.50 -18.31 -12.54
N PRO A 43 -0.25 -19.28 -13.11
CA PRO A 43 -1.41 -19.84 -12.43
C PRO A 43 -0.86 -20.67 -11.27
N THR A 44 -0.17 -20.02 -10.33
CA THR A 44 0.12 -20.62 -9.05
C THR A 44 -1.25 -20.92 -8.47
N THR A 45 -1.53 -22.19 -8.31
CA THR A 45 -2.72 -22.72 -7.63
C THR A 45 -2.61 -22.42 -6.14
N ILE A 46 -2.29 -21.16 -5.80
CA ILE A 46 -2.31 -20.69 -4.43
C ILE A 46 -3.79 -20.65 -4.07
N ARG A 47 -4.16 -21.51 -3.13
CA ARG A 47 -5.49 -21.59 -2.53
C ARG A 47 -5.75 -20.34 -1.67
N THR A 48 -5.67 -19.16 -2.28
CA THR A 48 -5.79 -17.86 -1.65
C THR A 48 -7.15 -17.26 -1.97
N MET A 49 -7.74 -16.60 -0.97
CA MET A 49 -9.06 -15.97 -0.99
C MET A 49 -9.31 -15.14 -2.26
N LYS A 50 -10.43 -15.39 -2.97
CA LYS A 50 -10.80 -14.64 -4.18
C LYS A 50 -11.56 -13.35 -3.83
N VAL A 51 -11.04 -12.18 -4.20
CA VAL A 51 -11.75 -10.91 -4.02
C VAL A 51 -12.68 -10.67 -5.22
N ARG A 52 -13.98 -10.45 -4.97
CA ARG A 52 -15.00 -10.20 -5.99
C ARG A 52 -15.95 -9.09 -5.52
N SER A 53 -16.57 -8.37 -6.44
CA SER A 53 -17.57 -7.35 -6.12
C SER A 53 -18.86 -7.95 -5.56
N SER A 54 -19.25 -9.12 -6.06
CA SER A 54 -20.38 -9.92 -5.57
C SER A 54 -19.89 -11.24 -4.99
N VAL A 55 -20.50 -11.64 -3.86
CA VAL A 55 -20.19 -12.90 -3.19
C VAL A 55 -21.45 -13.73 -3.10
N ARG A 56 -21.36 -14.97 -3.59
CA ARG A 56 -22.44 -15.96 -3.53
C ARG A 56 -21.92 -17.30 -3.03
N ARG A 57 -22.81 -18.09 -2.42
CA ARG A 57 -22.54 -19.48 -2.06
C ARG A 57 -22.48 -20.31 -3.35
N ILE A 58 -21.55 -21.26 -3.41
CA ILE A 58 -21.33 -22.15 -4.58
C ILE A 58 -21.73 -23.60 -4.22
N CYS A 59 -21.71 -23.92 -2.93
CA CYS A 59 -21.82 -25.27 -2.39
C CYS A 59 -22.56 -25.25 -1.04
N ASP A 60 -23.02 -26.40 -0.54
CA ASP A 60 -23.72 -26.46 0.75
C ASP A 60 -22.80 -26.19 1.95
N GLY A 61 -21.51 -26.49 1.80
CA GLY A 61 -20.50 -26.19 2.82
C GLY A 61 -20.04 -24.74 2.84
N CYS A 62 -20.61 -23.88 1.97
CA CYS A 62 -20.21 -22.50 1.81
C CYS A 62 -21.05 -21.60 2.73
N SER A 63 -20.41 -20.95 3.70
CA SER A 63 -21.07 -20.05 4.67
C SER A 63 -20.69 -18.60 4.42
N VAL A 64 -21.69 -17.71 4.49
CA VAL A 64 -21.50 -16.25 4.36
C VAL A 64 -21.28 -15.67 5.75
N VAL A 65 -20.16 -14.96 5.95
CA VAL A 65 -19.76 -14.41 7.24
C VAL A 65 -19.32 -12.97 7.08
N LYS A 66 -19.75 -12.08 7.98
CA LYS A 66 -19.25 -10.70 8.04
C LYS A 66 -18.10 -10.63 9.03
N ARG A 67 -16.93 -10.15 8.59
CA ARG A 67 -15.72 -9.98 9.42
C ARG A 67 -15.08 -8.64 9.07
N LYS A 68 -14.66 -7.85 10.07
CA LYS A 68 -14.00 -6.54 9.84
C LYS A 68 -14.76 -5.63 8.86
N GLY A 69 -16.10 -5.61 8.95
CA GLY A 69 -16.97 -4.80 8.07
C GLY A 69 -17.12 -5.31 6.62
N ARG A 70 -16.50 -6.43 6.23
CA ARG A 70 -16.61 -7.00 4.88
C ARG A 70 -17.31 -8.37 4.89
N VAL A 71 -17.97 -8.70 3.78
CA VAL A 71 -18.62 -10.00 3.59
C VAL A 71 -17.62 -10.99 3.01
N TYR A 72 -17.57 -12.18 3.61
CA TYR A 72 -16.74 -13.30 3.17
C TYR A 72 -17.62 -14.52 2.90
N VAL A 73 -17.20 -15.35 1.96
CA VAL A 73 -17.67 -16.73 1.83
C VAL A 73 -16.53 -17.63 2.26
N ILE A 74 -16.75 -18.41 3.31
CA ILE A 74 -15.85 -19.47 3.74
C ILE A 74 -16.44 -20.81 3.33
N CYS A 75 -15.60 -21.79 3.04
CA CYS A 75 -16.05 -23.14 2.76
C CYS A 75 -15.13 -24.12 3.50
N SER A 76 -15.75 -25.05 4.23
CA SER A 76 -15.03 -26.10 4.98
C SER A 76 -14.63 -27.28 4.10
N LYS A 77 -15.44 -27.59 3.08
CA LYS A 77 -15.20 -28.69 2.15
C LYS A 77 -14.08 -28.36 1.15
N ASP A 78 -14.21 -27.21 0.48
CA ASP A 78 -13.31 -26.81 -0.61
C ASP A 78 -12.75 -25.39 -0.43
N PRO A 79 -11.42 -25.21 -0.35
CA PRO A 79 -10.81 -23.88 -0.21
C PRO A 79 -10.95 -23.02 -1.48
N ARG A 80 -11.31 -23.61 -2.63
CA ARG A 80 -11.50 -22.90 -3.91
C ARG A 80 -12.70 -21.95 -3.91
N HIS A 81 -13.65 -22.15 -3.00
CA HIS A 81 -14.86 -21.33 -2.86
C HIS A 81 -14.69 -20.13 -1.91
N LYS A 82 -13.51 -19.98 -1.29
CA LYS A 82 -13.21 -18.84 -0.41
C LYS A 82 -13.24 -17.52 -1.19
N GLN A 83 -14.14 -16.62 -0.81
CA GLN A 83 -14.33 -15.32 -1.47
C GLN A 83 -14.46 -14.16 -0.47
N ARG A 84 -14.12 -12.93 -0.89
CA ARG A 84 -14.28 -11.67 -0.13
C ARG A 84 -14.96 -10.61 -1.00
N GLN A 85 -15.88 -9.84 -0.42
CA GLN A 85 -16.50 -8.67 -1.06
C GLN A 85 -15.60 -7.44 -0.99
N GLY A 86 -15.28 -6.89 -2.17
CA GLY A 86 -14.48 -5.66 -2.33
C GLY A 86 -13.01 -5.82 -2.00
#